data_AF-B8F0E2-F1
#
_entry.id   AF-B8F0E2-F1
#
_cell.length_a   1.000
_cell.length_b   1.000
_cell.length_c   1.000
_cell.angle_alpha   90.00
_cell.angle_beta   90.00
_cell.angle_gamma   90.00
#
_symmetry.space_group_name_H-M   'P 1'
#
loop_
_entity.id
_entity.type
_entity.pdbx_description
1 polymer ?
#
loop_
_entity_poly.entity_id
_entity_poly.type
_entity_poly.pdbx_seq_one_letter_code
_entity_poly.pdbx_strand_id
1 'polypeptide(L)'
;MVLAQSDLATHMTIICLTPQPDWDAPIFKILANNDTGSAPGHQGGIVIPKDLRSFFPGLVDNTSHYRPTVDQRIDAQLFDGDKFLATVNTRYQYQTWGGARSPESRLTDQLSTLRNRASGGDILLIQRNISTLDQYRLVLVRQSSPDFALVMRLAAGRRWGVLYPERVPLADDDLTDAFKEELEREGKPFKLIDDEAGTTTVTVKKVARALAFRTIVIALYDERCAVCGEGLKSPAGATEVEAAHVVPRSQFGADDARNGVSLCKAHHWAFDRGLFGVGDDRTVVVPSSVRSLVQNKSISTFLGRRIREASDPRRSVHPDAFAWHRKNLLLSG
;
A
#
# COMPACT_ATOMS: atom_id res chain seq x y z
N MET A 1 -8.55 25.69 -23.32
CA MET A 1 -7.29 26.40 -22.99
C MET A 1 -6.68 25.64 -21.82
N VAL A 2 -5.67 24.81 -22.11
CA VAL A 2 -4.99 23.97 -21.10
C VAL A 2 -4.13 24.90 -20.26
N LEU A 3 -4.46 25.06 -18.97
CA LEU A 3 -3.58 25.75 -18.05
C LEU A 3 -2.37 24.84 -17.81
N ALA A 4 -1.18 25.37 -18.08
CA ALA A 4 0.08 24.69 -17.81
C ALA A 4 0.19 24.38 -16.31
N GLN A 5 0.69 23.20 -15.96
CA GLN A 5 0.92 22.75 -14.57
C GLN A 5 1.83 23.71 -13.76
N SER A 6 2.52 24.64 -14.42
CA SER A 6 3.45 25.59 -13.82
C SER A 6 2.81 26.71 -13.00
N ASP A 7 1.52 27.03 -13.18
CA ASP A 7 0.85 28.12 -12.44
C ASP A 7 0.10 27.67 -11.17
N LEU A 8 0.06 26.36 -10.88
CA LEU A 8 -0.67 25.79 -9.74
C LEU A 8 0.23 25.44 -8.55
N ALA A 9 1.56 25.47 -8.71
CA ALA A 9 2.50 24.96 -7.71
C ALA A 9 2.77 25.93 -6.54
N THR A 10 2.42 27.21 -6.64
CA THR A 10 2.90 28.23 -5.70
C THR A 10 2.09 28.31 -4.39
N HIS A 11 0.91 27.69 -4.28
CA HIS A 11 0.05 27.77 -3.09
C HIS A 11 -0.77 26.48 -2.80
N MET A 12 -0.25 25.29 -3.06
CA MET A 12 -0.91 24.06 -2.59
C MET A 12 -0.40 23.70 -1.19
N THR A 13 -1.18 23.98 -0.13
CA THR A 13 -0.81 23.60 1.24
C THR A 13 -1.28 22.19 1.60
N ILE A 14 -2.29 21.66 0.90
CA ILE A 14 -2.85 20.33 1.18
C ILE A 14 -1.96 19.21 0.63
N ILE A 15 -1.48 18.38 1.56
CA ILE A 15 -0.58 17.24 1.33
C ILE A 15 -1.09 16.22 0.29
N CYS A 16 -2.42 16.11 0.12
CA CYS A 16 -3.05 15.14 -0.79
C CYS A 16 -3.07 15.58 -2.26
N LEU A 17 -2.79 16.85 -2.55
CA LEU A 17 -2.89 17.36 -3.91
C LEU A 17 -1.63 17.09 -4.73
N THR A 18 -0.51 16.84 -4.06
CA THR A 18 0.78 16.47 -4.66
C THR A 18 0.98 14.94 -4.64
N PRO A 19 1.54 14.33 -5.71
CA PRO A 19 1.90 12.91 -5.71
C PRO A 19 2.86 12.55 -4.57
N GLN A 20 2.61 11.42 -3.89
CA GLN A 20 3.51 10.86 -2.89
C GLN A 20 3.75 9.38 -3.20
N PRO A 21 4.95 8.83 -2.94
CA PRO A 21 5.30 7.47 -3.34
C PRO A 21 4.46 6.40 -2.62
N ASP A 22 4.10 6.62 -1.36
CA ASP A 22 3.37 5.63 -0.55
C ASP A 22 1.85 5.82 -0.57
N TRP A 23 1.32 6.83 -1.26
CA TRP A 23 -0.08 7.19 -1.21
C TRP A 23 -0.70 7.25 -2.60
N ASP A 24 -1.88 6.65 -2.71
CA ASP A 24 -2.63 6.64 -3.95
C ASP A 24 -3.18 8.03 -4.32
N ALA A 25 -3.69 8.18 -5.54
CA ALA A 25 -4.44 9.37 -5.91
C ALA A 25 -5.67 9.53 -4.99
N PRO A 26 -6.03 10.78 -4.60
CA PRO A 26 -7.18 10.99 -3.75
C PRO A 26 -8.50 10.75 -4.48
N ILE A 27 -9.42 10.07 -3.79
CA ILE A 27 -10.86 10.22 -4.05
C ILE A 27 -11.40 11.35 -3.16
N PHE A 28 -12.57 11.87 -3.51
CA PHE A 28 -13.21 12.92 -2.73
C PHE A 28 -14.70 12.68 -2.56
N LYS A 29 -15.26 13.35 -1.55
CA LYS A 29 -16.70 13.48 -1.33
C LYS A 29 -16.99 14.86 -0.74
N ILE A 30 -18.01 15.53 -1.28
CA ILE A 30 -18.65 16.67 -0.63
C ILE A 30 -19.50 16.14 0.52
N LEU A 31 -19.22 16.63 1.73
CA LEU A 31 -19.90 16.24 2.96
C LEU A 31 -21.32 16.80 2.97
N ALA A 32 -22.29 15.93 3.26
CA ALA A 32 -23.64 16.33 3.57
C ALA A 32 -23.74 16.67 5.07
N ASN A 33 -24.79 17.38 5.48
CA ASN A 33 -24.96 17.76 6.89
C ASN A 33 -24.95 16.55 7.85
N ASN A 34 -25.46 15.40 7.41
CA ASN A 34 -25.48 14.16 8.20
C ASN A 34 -24.10 13.47 8.31
N ASP A 35 -23.11 13.86 7.50
CA ASP A 35 -21.74 13.37 7.62
C ASP A 35 -20.97 14.09 8.75
N THR A 36 -21.44 15.27 9.19
CA THR A 36 -20.73 16.13 10.13
C THR A 36 -21.19 15.94 11.58
N GLY A 37 -20.49 16.57 12.52
CA GLY A 37 -20.88 16.58 13.94
C GLY A 37 -22.11 17.47 14.24
N SER A 38 -22.60 18.22 13.25
CA SER A 38 -23.70 19.18 13.43
C SER A 38 -25.10 18.56 13.30
N ALA A 39 -25.23 17.34 12.76
CA ALA A 39 -26.52 16.71 12.58
C ALA A 39 -27.09 16.15 13.90
N PRO A 40 -28.33 16.50 14.28
CA PRO A 40 -29.00 15.88 15.42
C PRO A 40 -29.35 14.43 15.11
N GLY A 41 -28.81 13.49 15.90
CA GLY A 41 -29.14 12.06 15.82
C GLY A 41 -27.92 11.13 15.85
N HIS A 42 -28.12 9.91 16.33
CA HIS A 42 -27.09 8.87 16.50
C HIS A 42 -26.51 8.28 15.21
N GLN A 43 -26.80 8.84 14.02
CA GLN A 43 -26.15 8.39 12.78
C GLN A 43 -24.72 8.95 12.71
N GLY A 44 -23.86 8.44 13.59
CA GLY A 44 -22.47 8.87 13.72
C GLY A 44 -21.60 8.28 12.64
N GLY A 45 -21.31 9.03 11.57
CA GLY A 45 -20.29 8.64 10.61
C GLY A 45 -20.36 9.42 9.31
N ILE A 46 -19.42 9.13 8.42
CA ILE A 46 -19.35 9.71 7.08
C ILE A 46 -19.83 8.63 6.10
N VAL A 47 -20.86 8.93 5.31
CA VAL A 47 -21.39 8.02 4.29
C VAL A 47 -20.38 7.85 3.16
N ILE A 48 -20.12 6.61 2.77
CA ILE A 48 -19.31 6.26 1.61
C ILE A 48 -20.24 5.86 0.46
N PRO A 49 -20.32 6.67 -0.62
CA PRO A 49 -21.12 6.38 -1.81
C PRO A 49 -20.72 5.04 -2.43
N LYS A 50 -21.68 4.37 -3.08
CA LYS A 50 -21.48 3.06 -3.73
C LYS A 50 -20.28 3.07 -4.67
N ASP A 51 -20.14 4.13 -5.45
CA ASP A 51 -19.08 4.28 -6.47
C ASP A 51 -17.67 4.43 -5.87
N LEU A 52 -17.56 4.71 -4.56
CA LEU A 52 -16.28 4.81 -3.88
C LEU A 52 -15.90 3.53 -3.13
N ARG A 53 -16.80 2.56 -2.98
CA ARG A 53 -16.58 1.36 -2.16
C ARG A 53 -15.41 0.52 -2.64
N SER A 54 -15.15 0.49 -3.95
CA SER A 54 -14.03 -0.23 -4.54
C SER A 54 -12.67 0.29 -4.09
N PHE A 55 -12.56 1.47 -3.48
CA PHE A 55 -11.30 2.01 -2.96
C PHE A 55 -11.12 1.79 -1.45
N PHE A 56 -12.04 1.06 -0.82
CA PHE A 56 -11.99 0.61 0.57
C PHE A 56 -11.75 -0.89 0.62
N PRO A 57 -11.35 -1.45 1.78
CA PRO A 57 -11.13 -2.89 1.88
C PRO A 57 -12.44 -3.65 1.65
N GLY A 58 -12.36 -4.76 0.92
CA GLY A 58 -13.47 -5.68 0.73
C GLY A 58 -14.00 -6.20 2.06
N LEU A 59 -15.33 -6.16 2.22
CA LEU A 59 -15.99 -6.71 3.41
C LEU A 59 -16.31 -8.18 3.13
N VAL A 60 -15.62 -9.07 3.82
CA VAL A 60 -15.59 -10.53 3.56
C VAL A 60 -16.91 -11.21 3.92
N ASP A 61 -17.64 -10.66 4.88
CA ASP A 61 -18.88 -11.25 5.38
C ASP A 61 -20.12 -10.81 4.58
N ASN A 62 -21.09 -11.72 4.49
CA ASN A 62 -22.42 -11.41 3.94
C ASN A 62 -23.34 -10.90 5.05
N THR A 63 -24.04 -9.80 4.78
CA THR A 63 -25.11 -9.32 5.65
C THR A 63 -26.30 -10.29 5.64
N SER A 64 -26.95 -10.47 6.78
CA SER A 64 -28.20 -11.21 6.92
C SER A 64 -29.18 -10.42 7.79
N HIS A 65 -30.42 -10.88 7.91
CA HIS A 65 -31.38 -10.29 8.84
C HIS A 65 -30.84 -10.28 10.30
N TYR A 66 -30.12 -11.33 10.70
CA TYR A 66 -29.55 -11.47 12.05
C TYR A 66 -28.19 -10.79 12.22
N ARG A 67 -27.49 -10.50 11.11
CA ARG A 67 -26.23 -9.75 11.06
C ARG A 67 -26.33 -8.67 9.97
N PRO A 68 -27.05 -7.56 10.24
CA PRO A 68 -27.32 -6.55 9.22
C PRO A 68 -26.12 -5.65 8.91
N THR A 69 -25.01 -5.83 9.61
CA THR A 69 -23.78 -5.05 9.43
C THR A 69 -22.58 -5.98 9.27
N VAL A 70 -21.73 -5.66 8.32
CA VAL A 70 -20.40 -6.24 8.13
C VAL A 70 -19.39 -5.10 8.10
N ASP A 71 -18.21 -5.31 8.68
CA ASP A 71 -17.27 -4.21 8.90
C ASP A 71 -15.83 -4.67 9.03
N GLN A 72 -14.92 -3.71 8.87
CA GLN A 72 -13.50 -3.87 9.06
C GLN A 72 -12.94 -2.60 9.72
N ARG A 73 -11.92 -2.76 10.56
CA ARG A 73 -11.16 -1.65 11.14
C ARG A 73 -10.05 -1.23 10.20
N ILE A 74 -9.91 0.07 10.03
CA ILE A 74 -8.85 0.71 9.23
C ILE A 74 -8.18 1.78 10.08
N ASP A 75 -6.90 2.02 9.85
CA ASP A 75 -6.19 3.13 10.48
C ASP A 75 -6.30 4.37 9.59
N ALA A 76 -6.64 5.52 10.17
CA ALA A 76 -6.83 6.76 9.44
C ALA A 76 -6.03 7.89 10.08
N GLN A 77 -5.20 8.57 9.28
CA GLN A 77 -4.63 9.85 9.63
C GLN A 77 -5.64 10.96 9.30
N LEU A 78 -6.02 11.76 10.29
CA LEU A 78 -7.01 12.82 10.15
C LEU A 78 -6.32 14.18 10.01
N PHE A 79 -6.75 14.98 9.03
CA PHE A 79 -6.24 16.33 8.80
C PHE A 79 -7.38 17.36 8.60
N ASP A 80 -7.12 18.61 8.97
CA ASP A 80 -7.91 19.82 8.66
C ASP A 80 -7.03 20.75 7.83
N GLY A 81 -7.18 20.71 6.50
CA GLY A 81 -6.19 21.26 5.57
C GLY A 81 -4.85 20.53 5.68
N ASP A 82 -3.79 21.28 6.01
CA ASP A 82 -2.43 20.78 6.25
C ASP A 82 -2.19 20.35 7.72
N LYS A 83 -3.11 20.68 8.63
CA LYS A 83 -2.96 20.42 10.05
C LYS A 83 -3.33 18.98 10.37
N PHE A 84 -2.35 18.20 10.82
CA PHE A 84 -2.58 16.89 11.43
C PHE A 84 -3.42 17.01 12.72
N LEU A 85 -4.43 16.17 12.84
CA LEU A 85 -5.34 16.14 13.99
C LEU A 85 -5.08 14.93 14.89
N ALA A 86 -5.07 13.73 14.31
CA ALA A 86 -4.90 12.46 15.03
C ALA A 86 -4.65 11.29 14.06
N THR A 87 -4.09 10.20 14.58
CA THR A 87 -4.21 8.87 13.97
C THR A 87 -5.27 8.11 14.75
N VAL A 88 -6.25 7.56 14.06
CA VAL A 88 -7.38 6.85 14.68
C VAL A 88 -7.55 5.48 14.05
N ASN A 89 -8.05 4.53 14.83
CA ASN A 89 -8.55 3.28 14.28
C ASN A 89 -10.07 3.50 14.09
N THR A 90 -10.53 3.58 12.84
CA THR A 90 -11.93 3.87 12.49
C THR A 90 -12.55 2.62 11.84
N ARG A 91 -13.88 2.56 11.83
CA ARG A 91 -14.62 1.39 11.34
C ARG A 91 -15.19 1.71 9.97
N TYR A 92 -14.78 0.95 8.95
CA TYR A 92 -15.47 0.90 7.67
C TYR A 92 -16.55 -0.18 7.74
N GLN A 93 -17.82 0.20 7.60
CA GLN A 93 -18.94 -0.73 7.72
C GLN A 93 -19.89 -0.63 6.53
N TYR A 94 -20.55 -1.72 6.21
CA TYR A 94 -21.70 -1.80 5.33
C TYR A 94 -22.90 -2.32 6.11
N GLN A 95 -24.02 -1.58 6.05
CA GLN A 95 -25.20 -1.86 6.85
C GLN A 95 -26.46 -1.92 5.96
N THR A 96 -27.25 -2.98 6.11
CA THR A 96 -28.52 -3.21 5.38
C THR A 96 -29.76 -2.92 6.20
N TRP A 97 -29.62 -2.64 7.51
CA TRP A 97 -30.73 -2.37 8.42
C TRP A 97 -31.79 -3.48 8.45
N GLY A 98 -31.40 -4.73 8.16
CA GLY A 98 -32.34 -5.85 8.07
C GLY A 98 -33.38 -5.71 6.93
N GLY A 99 -33.11 -4.85 5.93
CA GLY A 99 -34.01 -4.55 4.82
C GLY A 99 -34.94 -3.35 5.05
N ALA A 100 -34.92 -2.73 6.24
CA ALA A 100 -35.79 -1.59 6.54
C ALA A 100 -35.41 -0.28 5.80
N ARG A 101 -34.17 -0.20 5.28
CA ARG A 101 -33.62 0.96 4.57
C ARG A 101 -32.66 0.51 3.49
N SER A 102 -32.40 1.40 2.52
CA SER A 102 -31.38 1.17 1.51
C SER A 102 -30.00 0.92 2.15
N PRO A 103 -29.29 -0.14 1.75
CA PRO A 103 -27.98 -0.42 2.31
C PRO A 103 -26.94 0.65 2.03
N GLU A 104 -26.15 1.00 3.03
CA GLU A 104 -25.15 2.06 2.94
C GLU A 104 -23.82 1.65 3.56
N SER A 105 -22.74 2.24 3.04
CA SER A 105 -21.40 2.11 3.64
C SER A 105 -21.09 3.37 4.43
N ARG A 106 -20.39 3.24 5.55
CA ARG A 106 -19.98 4.38 6.40
C ARG A 106 -18.59 4.18 6.98
N LEU A 107 -17.91 5.29 7.23
CA LEU A 107 -16.84 5.37 8.21
C LEU A 107 -17.41 5.84 9.55
N THR A 108 -17.25 5.05 10.61
CA THR A 108 -17.75 5.33 11.96
C THR A 108 -16.65 5.16 12.99
N ASP A 109 -16.91 5.58 14.23
CA ASP A 109 -15.99 5.51 15.38
C ASP A 109 -14.73 6.38 15.25
N GLN A 110 -14.36 7.05 16.35
CA GLN A 110 -13.14 7.87 16.48
C GLN A 110 -12.97 9.00 15.44
N LEU A 111 -14.00 9.35 14.66
CA LEU A 111 -13.97 10.44 13.69
C LEU A 111 -14.44 11.80 14.25
N SER A 112 -14.82 11.88 15.53
CA SER A 112 -15.37 13.11 16.13
C SER A 112 -14.43 14.30 15.99
N THR A 113 -13.11 14.09 16.13
CA THR A 113 -12.09 15.15 15.99
C THR A 113 -12.12 15.84 14.62
N LEU A 114 -12.45 15.09 13.56
CA LEU A 114 -12.60 15.62 12.20
C LEU A 114 -14.04 16.07 11.94
N ARG A 115 -15.04 15.25 12.26
CA ARG A 115 -16.46 15.52 12.00
C ARG A 115 -16.99 16.76 12.71
N ASN A 116 -16.52 17.04 13.93
CA ASN A 116 -16.95 18.22 14.71
C ASN A 116 -16.41 19.54 14.14
N ARG A 117 -15.44 19.48 13.21
CA ARG A 117 -14.90 20.64 12.50
C ARG A 117 -15.55 20.86 11.14
N ALA A 118 -16.20 19.83 10.60
CA ALA A 118 -16.79 19.84 9.27
C ALA A 118 -18.18 20.48 9.29
N SER A 119 -18.51 21.15 8.20
CA SER A 119 -19.85 21.62 7.86
C SER A 119 -20.32 21.00 6.54
N GLY A 120 -21.63 20.94 6.32
CA GLY A 120 -22.14 20.51 5.02
C GLY A 120 -21.62 21.41 3.90
N GLY A 121 -21.21 20.81 2.78
CA GLY A 121 -20.55 21.50 1.67
C GLY A 121 -19.03 21.47 1.74
N ASP A 122 -18.42 21.15 2.90
CA ASP A 122 -16.98 20.90 2.97
C ASP A 122 -16.62 19.62 2.19
N ILE A 123 -15.36 19.48 1.81
CA ILE A 123 -14.88 18.33 1.03
C ILE A 123 -14.03 17.44 1.93
N LEU A 124 -14.24 16.13 1.85
CA LEU A 124 -13.33 15.13 2.39
C LEU A 124 -12.52 14.52 1.25
N LEU A 125 -11.20 14.69 1.30
CA LEU A 125 -10.26 13.92 0.49
C LEU A 125 -9.87 12.64 1.23
N ILE A 126 -9.78 11.54 0.49
CA ILE A 126 -9.47 10.21 1.03
C ILE A 126 -8.36 9.60 0.17
N GLN A 127 -7.26 9.19 0.79
CA GLN A 127 -6.18 8.43 0.15
C GLN A 127 -5.95 7.13 0.91
N ARG A 128 -5.62 6.06 0.19
CA ARG A 128 -5.14 4.80 0.74
C ARG A 128 -3.62 4.75 0.64
N ASN A 129 -2.96 4.22 1.66
CA ASN A 129 -1.54 3.90 1.59
C ASN A 129 -1.37 2.62 0.76
N ILE A 130 -0.52 2.67 -0.26
CA ILE A 130 -0.32 1.52 -1.15
C ILE A 130 0.54 0.42 -0.49
N SER A 131 1.42 0.80 0.44
CA SER A 131 2.28 -0.13 1.18
C SER A 131 1.58 -0.78 2.39
N THR A 132 0.49 -0.18 2.87
CA THR A 132 -0.29 -0.63 4.03
C THR A 132 -1.78 -0.40 3.74
N LEU A 133 -2.45 -1.37 3.13
CA LEU A 133 -3.75 -1.20 2.46
C LEU A 133 -4.93 -0.88 3.39
N ASP A 134 -4.79 -1.12 4.68
CA ASP A 134 -5.72 -0.74 5.74
C ASP A 134 -5.43 0.64 6.34
N GLN A 135 -4.37 1.32 5.89
CA GLN A 135 -4.05 2.69 6.27
C GLN A 135 -4.60 3.70 5.26
N TYR A 136 -5.30 4.70 5.79
CA TYR A 136 -5.93 5.78 5.06
C TYR A 136 -5.50 7.14 5.59
N ARG A 137 -5.71 8.15 4.75
CA ARG A 137 -5.60 9.57 5.09
C ARG A 137 -6.91 10.24 4.75
N LEU A 138 -7.48 10.94 5.72
CA LEU A 138 -8.75 11.65 5.63
C LEU A 138 -8.47 13.14 5.84
N VAL A 139 -8.65 13.95 4.80
CA VAL A 139 -8.33 15.38 4.85
C VAL A 139 -9.59 16.20 4.61
N LEU A 140 -9.97 16.96 5.63
CA LEU A 140 -11.05 17.92 5.55
C LEU A 140 -10.58 19.20 4.85
N VAL A 141 -11.25 19.57 3.77
CA VAL A 141 -11.09 20.84 3.06
C VAL A 141 -12.34 21.67 3.28
N ARG A 142 -12.23 22.61 4.22
CA ARG A 142 -13.34 23.51 4.58
C ARG A 142 -13.63 24.50 3.47
N GLN A 143 -14.88 24.92 3.33
CA GLN A 143 -15.30 25.98 2.39
C GLN A 143 -14.53 27.29 2.57
N SER A 144 -14.07 27.57 3.79
CA SER A 144 -13.25 28.75 4.10
C SER A 144 -11.76 28.59 3.72
N SER A 145 -11.33 27.42 3.27
CA SER A 145 -9.93 27.15 2.92
C SER A 145 -9.58 27.77 1.56
N PRO A 146 -8.37 28.34 1.37
CA PRO A 146 -7.91 28.80 0.06
C PRO A 146 -7.91 27.67 -1.00
N ASP A 147 -7.69 26.41 -0.60
CA ASP A 147 -7.66 25.27 -1.53
C ASP A 147 -9.05 24.83 -1.99
N PHE A 148 -10.13 25.27 -1.34
CA PHE A 148 -11.48 24.76 -1.62
C PHE A 148 -11.89 24.97 -3.08
N ALA A 149 -11.61 26.15 -3.63
CA ALA A 149 -11.94 26.49 -5.01
C ALA A 149 -11.20 25.60 -6.02
N LEU A 150 -9.95 25.25 -5.71
CA LEU A 150 -9.14 24.34 -6.53
C LEU A 150 -9.72 22.93 -6.51
N VAL A 151 -10.01 22.39 -5.33
CA VAL A 151 -10.60 21.04 -5.20
C VAL A 151 -11.97 20.98 -5.87
N MET A 152 -12.79 22.02 -5.77
CA MET A 152 -14.08 22.11 -6.48
C MET A 152 -13.92 22.13 -8.01
N ARG A 153 -12.88 22.79 -8.53
CA ARG A 153 -12.57 22.76 -9.96
C ARG A 153 -12.19 21.34 -10.41
N LEU A 154 -11.36 20.64 -9.63
CA LEU A 154 -10.97 19.24 -9.89
C LEU A 154 -12.17 18.26 -9.76
N ALA A 155 -13.07 18.55 -8.82
CA ALA A 155 -14.32 17.80 -8.65
C ALA A 155 -15.22 17.91 -9.90
N ALA A 156 -15.07 18.96 -10.71
CA ALA A 156 -15.79 19.14 -11.99
C ALA A 156 -17.32 18.98 -11.84
N GLY A 157 -17.89 19.57 -10.79
CA GLY A 157 -19.34 19.54 -10.49
C GLY A 157 -19.86 18.23 -9.90
N ARG A 158 -19.01 17.21 -9.72
CA ARG A 158 -19.38 15.94 -9.10
C ARG A 158 -19.43 16.09 -7.58
N ARG A 159 -20.34 15.36 -6.93
CA ARG A 159 -20.45 15.32 -5.45
C ARG A 159 -19.45 14.38 -4.79
N TRP A 160 -18.93 13.41 -5.54
CA TRP A 160 -17.89 12.47 -5.12
C TRP A 160 -17.24 11.86 -6.36
N GLY A 161 -16.09 11.21 -6.18
CA GLY A 161 -15.41 10.45 -7.23
C GLY A 161 -13.90 10.47 -7.08
N VAL A 162 -13.21 10.01 -8.13
CA VAL A 162 -11.76 10.18 -8.28
C VAL A 162 -11.45 11.65 -8.53
N LEU A 163 -10.51 12.24 -7.79
CA LEU A 163 -10.18 13.66 -7.95
C LEU A 163 -9.47 13.94 -9.27
N TYR A 164 -8.57 13.05 -9.69
CA TYR A 164 -7.76 13.13 -10.91
C TYR A 164 -8.14 12.00 -11.88
N PRO A 165 -9.01 12.21 -12.88
CA PRO A 165 -9.46 11.16 -13.79
C PRO A 165 -8.33 10.42 -14.51
N GLU A 166 -7.21 11.09 -14.75
CA GLU A 166 -5.98 10.56 -15.36
C GLU A 166 -5.12 9.73 -14.39
N ARG A 167 -5.43 9.74 -13.09
CA ARG A 167 -4.77 8.99 -12.03
C ARG A 167 -5.82 8.28 -11.18
N VAL A 168 -6.35 7.19 -11.73
CA VAL A 168 -7.34 6.37 -11.02
C VAL A 168 -6.65 5.63 -9.87
N PRO A 169 -7.18 5.73 -8.64
CA PRO A 169 -6.67 4.98 -7.51
C PRO A 169 -6.85 3.48 -7.74
N LEU A 170 -5.98 2.68 -7.13
CA LEU A 170 -6.07 1.23 -7.11
C LEU A 170 -7.37 0.80 -6.43
N ALA A 171 -8.20 0.02 -7.13
CA ALA A 171 -9.36 -0.62 -6.51
C ALA A 171 -8.97 -1.90 -5.77
N ASP A 172 -9.85 -2.34 -4.87
CA ASP A 172 -9.69 -3.56 -4.07
C ASP A 172 -9.87 -4.83 -4.91
N ASP A 173 -10.75 -4.78 -5.92
CA ASP A 173 -10.90 -5.86 -6.90
C ASP A 173 -9.63 -6.03 -7.74
N ASP A 174 -8.98 -4.93 -8.15
CA ASP A 174 -7.71 -4.99 -8.88
C ASP A 174 -6.60 -5.66 -8.05
N LEU A 175 -6.57 -5.39 -6.75
CA LEU A 175 -5.67 -6.06 -5.80
C LEU A 175 -6.02 -7.55 -5.73
N THR A 176 -7.28 -7.87 -5.49
CA THR A 176 -7.77 -9.25 -5.36
C THR A 176 -7.42 -10.07 -6.60
N ASP A 177 -7.64 -9.52 -7.78
CA ASP A 177 -7.34 -10.19 -9.04
C ASP A 177 -5.82 -10.29 -9.25
N ALA A 178 -5.04 -9.28 -8.89
CA ALA A 178 -3.57 -9.38 -8.91
C ALA A 178 -3.05 -10.48 -7.96
N PHE A 179 -3.63 -10.63 -6.76
CA PHE A 179 -3.30 -11.73 -5.85
C PHE A 179 -3.64 -13.09 -6.45
N LYS A 180 -4.82 -13.25 -7.06
CA LYS A 180 -5.19 -14.50 -7.75
C LYS A 180 -4.25 -14.82 -8.91
N GLU A 181 -3.96 -13.84 -9.76
CA GLU A 181 -3.04 -14.00 -10.89
C GLU A 181 -1.64 -14.42 -10.40
N GLU A 182 -1.17 -13.87 -9.28
CA GLU A 182 0.12 -14.25 -8.67
C GLU A 182 0.10 -15.68 -8.14
N LEU A 183 -0.95 -16.07 -7.40
CA LEU A 183 -1.11 -17.44 -6.90
C LEU A 183 -1.18 -18.47 -8.04
N GLU A 184 -1.87 -18.14 -9.14
CA GLU A 184 -1.93 -18.99 -10.33
C GLU A 184 -0.58 -19.07 -11.06
N ARG A 185 0.21 -18.00 -11.06
CA ARG A 185 1.57 -17.97 -11.64
C ARG A 185 2.51 -18.89 -10.87
N GLU A 186 2.46 -18.85 -9.54
CA GLU A 186 3.29 -19.68 -8.67
C GLU A 186 3.00 -21.19 -8.84
N GLY A 187 1.79 -21.55 -9.27
CA GLY A 187 1.44 -22.93 -9.65
C GLY A 187 2.07 -23.41 -10.95
N LYS A 188 2.68 -22.53 -11.75
CA LYS A 188 3.36 -22.85 -13.03
C LYS A 188 4.87 -23.02 -12.81
N PRO A 189 5.59 -23.64 -13.76
CA PRO A 189 7.05 -23.70 -13.72
C PRO A 189 7.67 -22.30 -13.55
N PHE A 190 8.70 -22.21 -12.71
CA PHE A 190 9.37 -20.93 -12.43
C PHE A 190 9.96 -20.34 -13.70
N LYS A 191 9.74 -19.03 -13.89
CA LYS A 191 10.37 -18.23 -14.93
C LYS A 191 11.20 -17.14 -14.26
N LEU A 192 12.49 -17.15 -14.56
CA LEU A 192 13.44 -16.18 -14.01
C LEU A 192 13.17 -14.76 -14.52
N ILE A 193 12.86 -14.67 -15.81
CA ILE A 193 12.64 -13.43 -16.55
C ILE A 193 11.17 -13.35 -16.97
N ASP A 194 10.59 -12.17 -16.76
CA ASP A 194 9.26 -11.77 -17.17
C ASP A 194 9.39 -10.86 -18.40
N ASP A 195 9.20 -11.43 -19.59
CA ASP A 195 9.34 -10.72 -20.86
C ASP A 195 8.36 -9.54 -21.00
N GLU A 196 7.28 -9.51 -20.20
CA GLU A 196 6.29 -8.44 -20.18
C GLU A 196 6.66 -7.30 -19.21
N ALA A 197 7.70 -7.46 -18.39
CA ALA A 197 8.15 -6.50 -17.38
C ALA A 197 8.57 -5.13 -17.95
N GLY A 198 9.00 -5.11 -19.21
CA GLY A 198 9.58 -3.95 -19.90
C GLY A 198 8.60 -2.84 -20.29
N THR A 199 7.29 -3.01 -20.10
CA THR A 199 6.31 -2.02 -20.53
C THR A 199 6.36 -0.76 -19.64
N THR A 200 6.61 0.40 -20.27
CA THR A 200 6.91 1.70 -19.61
C THR A 200 5.68 2.39 -19.02
N THR A 201 4.47 1.94 -19.29
CA THR A 201 3.25 2.53 -18.70
C THR A 201 3.00 1.97 -17.31
N VAL A 202 3.03 2.82 -16.29
CA VAL A 202 2.52 2.49 -14.95
C VAL A 202 0.99 2.40 -15.06
N THR A 203 0.47 1.17 -15.12
CA THR A 203 -0.97 0.90 -15.07
C THR A 203 -1.36 0.52 -13.65
N VAL A 204 -2.65 0.67 -13.31
CA VAL A 204 -3.23 0.20 -12.04
C VAL A 204 -2.86 -1.28 -11.79
N LYS A 205 -2.90 -2.10 -12.85
CA LYS A 205 -2.50 -3.51 -12.82
C LYS A 205 -1.03 -3.73 -12.40
N LYS A 206 -0.10 -2.88 -12.86
CA LYS A 206 1.32 -2.98 -12.49
C LYS A 206 1.54 -2.69 -11.00
N VAL A 207 0.84 -1.68 -10.47
CA VAL A 207 0.86 -1.35 -9.04
C VAL A 207 0.27 -2.50 -8.23
N ALA A 208 -0.89 -3.03 -8.63
CA ALA A 208 -1.55 -4.15 -7.97
C ALA A 208 -0.64 -5.38 -7.85
N ARG A 209 0.04 -5.75 -8.95
CA ARG A 209 0.97 -6.89 -8.98
C ARG A 209 2.19 -6.69 -8.07
N ALA A 210 2.79 -5.50 -8.09
CA ALA A 210 3.92 -5.20 -7.22
C ALA A 210 3.55 -5.31 -5.73
N LEU A 211 2.32 -4.90 -5.37
CA LEU A 211 1.81 -5.04 -4.02
C LEU A 211 1.52 -6.50 -3.65
N ALA A 212 0.87 -7.26 -4.55
CA ALA A 212 0.62 -8.69 -4.34
C ALA A 212 1.92 -9.47 -4.10
N PHE A 213 2.93 -9.28 -4.96
CA PHE A 213 4.27 -9.85 -4.79
C PHE A 213 4.87 -9.50 -3.43
N ARG A 214 4.87 -8.21 -3.05
CA ARG A 214 5.43 -7.76 -1.77
C ARG A 214 4.74 -8.42 -0.58
N THR A 215 3.41 -8.44 -0.57
CA THR A 215 2.62 -9.02 0.52
C THR A 215 2.87 -10.52 0.65
N ILE A 216 2.90 -11.26 -0.47
CA ILE A 216 3.15 -12.71 -0.46
C ILE A 216 4.56 -13.01 0.07
N VAL A 217 5.59 -12.34 -0.45
CA VAL A 217 6.98 -12.56 -0.04
C VAL A 217 7.17 -12.25 1.44
N ILE A 218 6.69 -11.11 1.95
CA ILE A 218 6.85 -10.76 3.38
C ILE A 218 6.15 -11.79 4.27
N ALA A 219 4.95 -12.24 3.89
CA ALA A 219 4.20 -13.24 4.65
C ALA A 219 4.90 -14.61 4.68
N LEU A 220 5.54 -15.02 3.58
CA LEU A 220 6.28 -16.28 3.51
C LEU A 220 7.46 -16.36 4.48
N TYR A 221 7.96 -15.23 4.97
CA TYR A 221 9.09 -15.16 5.89
C TYR A 221 8.68 -14.71 7.30
N ASP A 222 7.38 -14.82 7.64
CA ASP A 222 6.81 -14.43 8.93
C ASP A 222 7.16 -12.98 9.32
N GLU A 223 7.15 -12.07 8.34
CA GLU A 223 7.47 -10.65 8.53
C GLU A 223 8.90 -10.40 9.08
N ARG A 224 9.82 -11.34 8.82
CA ARG A 224 11.22 -11.30 9.28
C ARG A 224 12.20 -11.34 8.13
N CYS A 225 13.38 -10.80 8.39
CA CYS A 225 14.50 -10.80 7.47
C CYS A 225 15.08 -12.21 7.32
N ALA A 226 15.31 -12.65 6.10
CA ALA A 226 15.88 -13.96 5.78
C ALA A 226 17.33 -14.13 6.28
N VAL A 227 18.06 -13.02 6.46
CA VAL A 227 19.48 -13.03 6.86
C VAL A 227 19.64 -12.96 8.37
N CYS A 228 19.04 -11.96 9.03
CA CYS A 228 19.21 -11.79 10.48
C CYS A 228 18.10 -12.40 11.33
N GLY A 229 16.94 -12.77 10.76
CA GLY A 229 15.80 -13.30 11.50
C GLY A 229 14.99 -12.26 12.30
N GLU A 230 15.44 -11.01 12.32
CA GLU A 230 14.74 -9.89 12.96
C GLU A 230 13.63 -9.32 12.08
N GLY A 231 12.68 -8.65 12.72
CA GLY A 231 11.62 -7.89 12.06
C GLY A 231 10.96 -6.95 13.06
N LEU A 232 10.67 -5.72 12.65
CA LEU A 232 9.89 -4.77 13.44
C LEU A 232 8.49 -4.65 12.87
N LYS A 233 7.50 -4.59 13.75
CA LYS A 233 6.09 -4.40 13.39
C LYS A 233 5.47 -3.31 14.25
N SER A 234 4.83 -2.34 13.61
CA SER A 234 4.04 -1.33 14.31
C SER A 234 2.72 -1.93 14.81
N PRO A 235 2.09 -1.35 15.85
CA PRO A 235 0.74 -1.76 16.26
C PRO A 235 -0.31 -1.64 15.14
N ALA A 236 -0.08 -0.75 14.17
CA ALA A 236 -0.86 -0.55 12.95
C ALA A 236 -0.56 -1.58 11.85
N GLY A 237 0.18 -2.66 12.15
CA GLY A 237 0.45 -3.74 11.21
C GLY A 237 1.62 -3.54 10.24
N ALA A 238 2.12 -2.31 10.07
CA ALA A 238 3.25 -2.05 9.16
C ALA A 238 4.55 -2.75 9.61
N THR A 239 5.26 -3.38 8.67
CA THR A 239 6.51 -4.12 8.90
C THR A 239 7.73 -3.37 8.39
N GLU A 240 8.88 -3.56 9.02
CA GLU A 240 10.16 -2.97 8.58
C GLU A 240 10.76 -3.68 7.37
N VAL A 241 10.53 -4.99 7.25
CA VAL A 241 11.08 -5.79 6.16
C VAL A 241 10.43 -5.46 4.82
N GLU A 242 11.20 -5.68 3.76
CA GLU A 242 10.85 -5.43 2.37
C GLU A 242 10.99 -6.73 1.58
N ALA A 243 10.16 -6.87 0.53
CA ALA A 243 10.31 -7.94 -0.44
C ALA A 243 11.37 -7.52 -1.47
N ALA A 244 12.58 -8.06 -1.32
CA ALA A 244 13.66 -7.85 -2.26
C ALA A 244 13.54 -8.83 -3.43
N HIS A 245 13.58 -8.31 -4.66
CA HIS A 245 13.75 -9.14 -5.84
C HIS A 245 15.17 -9.69 -5.90
N VAL A 246 15.31 -10.98 -6.14
CA VAL A 246 16.62 -11.64 -6.30
C VAL A 246 17.21 -11.33 -7.68
N VAL A 247 16.40 -11.44 -8.72
CA VAL A 247 16.64 -10.81 -10.02
C VAL A 247 15.85 -9.50 -10.06
N PRO A 248 16.50 -8.32 -10.10
CA PRO A 248 15.80 -7.04 -10.06
C PRO A 248 14.85 -6.84 -11.24
N ARG A 249 13.77 -6.08 -11.03
CA ARG A 249 12.84 -5.69 -12.10
C ARG A 249 13.49 -4.87 -13.22
N SER A 250 14.53 -4.09 -12.92
CA SER A 250 15.33 -3.39 -13.94
C SER A 250 16.03 -4.33 -14.92
N GLN A 251 16.17 -5.61 -14.55
CA GLN A 251 16.73 -6.69 -15.36
C GLN A 251 15.66 -7.72 -15.74
N PHE A 252 14.40 -7.28 -15.81
CA PHE A 252 13.23 -8.08 -16.19
C PHE A 252 12.94 -9.27 -15.25
N GLY A 253 13.43 -9.26 -14.01
CA GLY A 253 13.12 -10.33 -13.06
C GLY A 253 11.62 -10.47 -12.80
N ALA A 254 11.12 -11.69 -12.64
CA ALA A 254 9.69 -11.92 -12.44
C ALA A 254 9.17 -11.40 -11.09
N ASP A 255 7.96 -10.85 -11.09
CA ASP A 255 7.14 -10.72 -9.88
C ASP A 255 6.57 -12.12 -9.59
N ASP A 256 7.36 -12.98 -8.93
CA ASP A 256 7.05 -14.36 -8.54
C ASP A 256 7.71 -14.60 -7.18
N ALA A 257 7.02 -15.17 -6.19
CA ALA A 257 7.60 -15.36 -4.85
C ALA A 257 8.92 -16.14 -4.86
N ARG A 258 9.15 -17.04 -5.82
CA ARG A 258 10.41 -17.77 -6.00
C ARG A 258 11.56 -16.88 -6.52
N ASN A 259 11.29 -15.64 -6.88
CA ASN A 259 12.26 -14.57 -7.15
C ASN A 259 12.29 -13.51 -6.03
N GLY A 260 11.61 -13.74 -4.89
CA GLY A 260 11.49 -12.78 -3.81
C GLY A 260 12.02 -13.30 -2.47
N VAL A 261 12.74 -12.45 -1.74
CA VAL A 261 13.22 -12.74 -0.39
C VAL A 261 12.89 -11.57 0.55
N SER A 262 12.38 -11.87 1.74
CA SER A 262 12.12 -10.84 2.75
C SER A 262 13.44 -10.40 3.42
N LEU A 263 13.77 -9.12 3.35
CA LEU A 263 14.99 -8.54 3.94
C LEU A 263 14.66 -7.28 4.74
N CYS A 264 15.36 -7.06 5.85
CA CYS A 264 15.37 -5.74 6.50
C CYS A 264 16.06 -4.72 5.60
N LYS A 265 15.77 -3.43 5.77
CA LYS A 265 16.25 -2.35 4.88
C LYS A 265 17.76 -2.34 4.69
N ALA A 266 18.52 -2.61 5.75
CA ALA A 266 19.98 -2.68 5.69
C ALA A 266 20.46 -3.85 4.81
N HIS A 267 19.85 -5.03 4.97
CA HIS A 267 20.21 -6.20 4.17
C HIS A 267 19.68 -6.10 2.73
N HIS A 268 18.50 -5.52 2.51
CA HIS A 268 18.00 -5.26 1.17
C HIS A 268 18.96 -4.36 0.39
N TRP A 269 19.33 -3.21 0.97
CA TRP A 269 20.29 -2.28 0.38
C TRP A 269 21.64 -2.93 0.06
N ALA A 270 22.14 -3.79 0.95
CA ALA A 270 23.40 -4.50 0.79
C ALA A 270 23.31 -5.59 -0.30
N PHE A 271 22.18 -6.29 -0.38
CA PHE A 271 21.93 -7.34 -1.37
C PHE A 271 21.85 -6.76 -2.79
N ASP A 272 21.12 -5.66 -2.96
CA ASP A 272 20.98 -4.98 -4.26
C ASP A 272 22.31 -4.44 -4.79
N ARG A 273 23.23 -4.08 -3.89
CA ARG A 273 24.59 -3.60 -4.22
C ARG A 273 25.62 -4.72 -4.30
N GLY A 274 25.22 -5.98 -4.15
CA GLY A 274 26.11 -7.11 -4.27
C GLY A 274 27.13 -7.24 -3.13
N LEU A 275 26.86 -6.65 -1.95
CA LEU A 275 27.76 -6.80 -0.79
C LEU A 275 27.71 -8.23 -0.24
N PHE A 276 26.60 -8.95 -0.46
CA PHE A 276 26.50 -10.36 -0.18
C PHE A 276 25.57 -11.04 -1.20
N GLY A 277 25.66 -12.35 -1.26
CA GLY A 277 24.76 -13.21 -2.01
C GLY A 277 24.41 -14.46 -1.19
N VAL A 278 23.65 -15.37 -1.80
CA VAL A 278 23.30 -16.66 -1.18
C VAL A 278 23.86 -17.77 -2.05
N GLY A 279 24.68 -18.66 -1.50
CA GLY A 279 25.29 -19.80 -2.17
C GLY A 279 24.31 -20.94 -2.46
N ASP A 280 24.76 -21.94 -3.23
CA ASP A 280 23.93 -23.09 -3.61
C ASP A 280 23.52 -23.94 -2.40
N ASP A 281 24.33 -23.94 -1.35
CA ASP A 281 24.04 -24.58 -0.08
C ASP A 281 23.12 -23.74 0.83
N ARG A 282 22.53 -22.65 0.31
CA ARG A 282 21.68 -21.69 1.03
C ARG A 282 22.39 -20.92 2.15
N THR A 283 23.73 -20.79 2.08
CA THR A 283 24.48 -19.96 3.03
C THR A 283 24.79 -18.57 2.48
N VAL A 284 24.93 -17.58 3.36
CA VAL A 284 25.32 -16.22 2.97
C VAL A 284 26.79 -16.21 2.55
N VAL A 285 27.07 -15.62 1.39
CA VAL A 285 28.41 -15.42 0.84
C VAL A 285 28.73 -13.92 0.87
N VAL A 286 29.90 -13.55 1.39
CA VAL A 286 30.36 -12.15 1.47
C VAL A 286 31.76 -12.04 0.83
N PRO A 287 31.93 -11.27 -0.27
CA PRO A 287 33.22 -11.12 -0.96
C PRO A 287 34.33 -10.60 -0.04
N SER A 288 35.59 -10.99 -0.28
CA SER A 288 36.75 -10.53 0.49
C SER A 288 36.91 -9.01 0.48
N SER A 289 36.76 -8.39 -0.69
CA SER A 289 36.72 -6.94 -0.88
C SER A 289 35.68 -6.23 -0.01
N VAL A 290 34.53 -6.85 0.24
CA VAL A 290 33.48 -6.32 1.12
C VAL A 290 33.87 -6.51 2.59
N ARG A 291 34.41 -7.68 2.95
CA ARG A 291 34.81 -8.02 4.33
C ARG A 291 36.00 -7.20 4.85
N SER A 292 36.85 -6.67 3.96
CA SER A 292 38.00 -5.85 4.35
C SER A 292 37.60 -4.46 4.84
N LEU A 293 36.38 -4.00 4.54
CA LEU A 293 35.86 -2.70 4.97
C LEU A 293 35.28 -2.79 6.38
N VAL A 294 35.77 -1.92 7.28
CA VAL A 294 35.35 -1.93 8.69
C VAL A 294 33.85 -1.66 8.89
N GLN A 295 33.23 -0.90 7.98
CA GLN A 295 31.80 -0.59 7.98
C GLN A 295 30.93 -1.83 7.72
N ASN A 296 31.47 -2.85 7.04
CA ASN A 296 30.75 -4.05 6.64
C ASN A 296 30.90 -5.19 7.66
N LYS A 297 31.36 -4.88 8.88
CA LYS A 297 31.52 -5.87 9.95
C LYS A 297 30.22 -6.61 10.24
N SER A 298 29.08 -5.89 10.25
CA SER A 298 27.76 -6.46 10.53
C SER A 298 27.36 -7.54 9.52
N ILE A 299 27.42 -7.25 8.21
CA ILE A 299 27.09 -8.24 7.17
C ILE A 299 28.06 -9.43 7.17
N SER A 300 29.34 -9.18 7.47
CA SER A 300 30.37 -10.22 7.54
C SER A 300 30.11 -11.25 8.64
N THR A 301 29.35 -10.91 9.70
CA THR A 301 28.96 -11.88 10.74
C THR A 301 28.02 -12.97 10.23
N PHE A 302 27.36 -12.74 9.09
CA PHE A 302 26.46 -13.72 8.49
C PHE A 302 27.15 -14.66 7.52
N LEU A 303 28.41 -14.43 7.15
CA LEU A 303 29.15 -15.31 6.25
C LEU A 303 29.06 -16.79 6.69
N GLY A 304 28.65 -17.65 5.76
CA GLY A 304 28.51 -19.10 5.98
C GLY A 304 27.29 -19.50 6.80
N ARG A 305 26.49 -18.54 7.31
CA ARG A 305 25.22 -18.86 7.97
C ARG A 305 24.15 -19.19 6.93
N ARG A 306 23.32 -20.18 7.20
CA ARG A 306 22.13 -20.48 6.40
C ARG A 306 21.11 -19.35 6.53
N ILE A 307 20.50 -18.97 5.42
CA ILE A 307 19.35 -18.06 5.43
C ILE A 307 18.12 -18.79 6.01
N ARG A 308 17.17 -18.02 6.54
CA ARG A 308 15.80 -18.48 6.73
C ARG A 308 15.17 -18.70 5.36
N GLU A 309 14.48 -19.81 5.21
CA GLU A 309 13.70 -20.14 4.02
C GLU A 309 12.24 -19.70 4.18
N ALA A 310 11.52 -19.63 3.06
CA ALA A 310 10.08 -19.42 3.05
C ALA A 310 9.37 -20.53 3.84
N SER A 311 8.26 -20.18 4.50
CA SER A 311 7.42 -21.10 5.25
C SER A 311 6.76 -22.16 4.36
N ASP A 312 6.55 -21.86 3.07
CA ASP A 312 6.20 -22.84 2.03
C ASP A 312 7.41 -23.14 1.14
N PRO A 313 8.01 -24.34 1.22
CA PRO A 313 9.18 -24.72 0.43
C PRO A 313 8.98 -24.66 -1.09
N ARG A 314 7.73 -24.75 -1.58
CA ARG A 314 7.42 -24.63 -3.02
C ARG A 314 7.59 -23.19 -3.53
N ARG A 315 7.59 -22.23 -2.60
CA ARG A 315 7.73 -20.79 -2.84
C ARG A 315 9.05 -20.23 -2.32
N SER A 316 9.96 -21.07 -1.82
CA SER A 316 11.33 -20.66 -1.56
C SER A 316 11.98 -20.10 -2.82
N VAL A 317 12.93 -19.17 -2.63
CA VAL A 317 13.70 -18.61 -3.73
C VAL A 317 14.31 -19.73 -4.58
N HIS A 318 14.09 -19.66 -5.89
CA HIS A 318 14.61 -20.64 -6.83
C HIS A 318 16.15 -20.57 -6.90
N PRO A 319 16.86 -21.73 -6.95
CA PRO A 319 18.32 -21.74 -7.06
C PRO A 319 18.85 -20.88 -8.21
N ASP A 320 18.19 -20.91 -9.37
CA ASP A 320 18.57 -20.12 -10.55
C ASP A 320 18.52 -18.60 -10.29
N ALA A 321 17.62 -18.13 -9.44
CA ALA A 321 17.55 -16.72 -9.06
C ALA A 321 18.80 -16.32 -8.25
N PHE A 322 19.16 -17.10 -7.24
CA PHE A 322 20.39 -16.85 -6.49
C PHE A 322 21.64 -17.02 -7.35
N ALA A 323 21.69 -18.00 -8.25
CA ALA A 323 22.79 -18.17 -9.19
C ALA A 323 22.92 -16.95 -10.13
N TRP A 324 21.80 -16.42 -10.62
CA TRP A 324 21.77 -15.19 -11.40
C TRP A 324 22.30 -14.00 -10.59
N HIS A 325 21.83 -13.80 -9.35
CA HIS A 325 22.28 -12.70 -8.50
C HIS A 325 23.79 -12.76 -8.26
N ARG A 326 24.31 -13.94 -7.89
CA ARG A 326 25.74 -14.16 -7.68
C ARG A 326 26.57 -13.89 -8.94
N LYS A 327 26.04 -14.20 -10.11
CA LYS A 327 26.74 -13.99 -11.38
C LYS A 327 26.75 -12.53 -11.83
N ASN A 328 25.68 -11.78 -11.57
CA ASN A 328 25.45 -10.47 -12.20
C ASN A 328 25.60 -9.28 -11.24
N LEU A 329 25.35 -9.47 -9.94
CA LEU A 329 25.32 -8.38 -8.97
C LEU A 329 26.39 -8.51 -7.88
N LEU A 330 26.70 -9.73 -7.43
CA LEU A 330 27.68 -9.94 -6.37
C LEU A 330 29.04 -9.34 -6.73
N LEU A 331 29.56 -8.51 -5.84
CA LEU A 331 30.85 -7.87 -6.05
C LEU A 331 31.98 -8.90 -6.11
N SER A 332 32.97 -8.64 -6.94
CA SER A 332 34.14 -9.50 -7.07
C SER A 332 35.01 -9.45 -5.81
N GLY A 333 35.65 -10.58 -5.49
CA GLY A 333 36.49 -10.77 -4.31
C GLY A 333 37.77 -9.95 -4.33
#